data_AF-A0A832CCF0-F1
#
_entry.id   AF-A0A832CCF0-F1
#
_cell.length_a   1.000
_cell.length_b   1.000
_cell.length_c   1.000
_cell.angle_alpha   90.00
_cell.angle_beta   90.00
_cell.angle_gamma   90.00
#
_symmetry.space_group_name_H-M   'P 1'
#
loop_
_entity.id
_entity.type
_entity.pdbx_description
1 polymer ?
#
loop_
_entity_poly.entity_id
_entity_poly.type
_entity_poly.pdbx_seq_one_letter_code
_entity_poly.pdbx_strand_id
1 'polypeptide(L)'
;MEVWLEIDFWLILRALSLIALIGFILVGLAFLITPHLFTGENIAGGSALWHSLSIAFMSTVTIIALLVALNPRIYWPMLLPLAIGKLTSSIISLYWYSMLASMTHTMLLLNSIVDGSIGVIALLLYIIARRFE
;
A
#
# COMPACT_ATOMS: atom_id res chain seq x y z
N MET A 1 -20.13 -25.02 -9.79
CA MET A 1 -19.55 -23.84 -10.47
C MET A 1 -18.97 -22.87 -9.46
N GLU A 2 -19.67 -22.58 -8.35
CA GLU A 2 -19.20 -21.67 -7.28
C GLU A 2 -17.90 -22.11 -6.59
N VAL A 3 -17.72 -23.42 -6.33
CA VAL A 3 -16.49 -23.94 -5.68
C VAL A 3 -15.23 -23.67 -6.52
N TRP A 4 -15.33 -23.70 -7.85
CA TRP A 4 -14.19 -23.42 -8.73
C TRP A 4 -13.86 -21.91 -8.73
N LEU A 5 -14.88 -21.05 -8.78
CA LEU A 5 -14.74 -19.60 -8.66
C LEU A 5 -14.12 -19.18 -7.31
N GLU A 6 -14.46 -19.89 -6.24
CA GLU A 6 -13.91 -19.64 -4.91
C GLU A 6 -12.41 -19.99 -4.84
N ILE A 7 -12.02 -21.17 -5.36
CA ILE A 7 -10.61 -21.59 -5.40
C ILE A 7 -9.77 -20.62 -6.25
N ASP A 8 -10.28 -20.25 -7.42
CA ASP A 8 -9.63 -19.32 -8.33
C ASP A 8 -9.45 -17.94 -7.68
N PHE A 9 -10.45 -17.45 -6.94
CA PHE A 9 -10.38 -16.18 -6.23
C PHE A 9 -9.28 -16.17 -5.15
N TRP A 10 -9.22 -17.18 -4.29
CA TRP A 10 -8.20 -17.23 -3.23
C TRP A 10 -6.78 -17.35 -3.78
N LEU A 11 -6.61 -18.06 -4.90
CA LEU A 11 -5.35 -18.14 -5.62
C LEU A 11 -4.93 -16.79 -6.20
N ILE A 12 -5.86 -16.08 -6.85
CA ILE A 12 -5.65 -14.72 -7.37
C ILE A 12 -5.26 -13.77 -6.24
N LEU A 13 -5.98 -13.81 -5.12
CA LEU A 13 -5.70 -12.95 -3.97
C LEU A 13 -4.30 -13.20 -3.40
N ARG A 14 -3.88 -14.46 -3.30
CA ARG A 14 -2.52 -14.83 -2.90
C ARG A 14 -1.48 -14.27 -3.89
N ALA A 15 -1.69 -14.47 -5.19
CA ALA A 15 -0.76 -13.99 -6.21
C ALA A 15 -0.61 -12.46 -6.18
N LEU A 16 -1.72 -11.72 -6.08
CA LEU A 16 -1.72 -10.27 -5.95
C LEU A 16 -1.03 -9.81 -4.66
N SER A 17 -1.25 -10.52 -3.56
CA SER A 17 -0.61 -10.20 -2.28
C SER A 17 0.90 -10.45 -2.30
N LEU A 18 1.38 -11.47 -3.01
CA LEU A 18 2.82 -11.70 -3.23
C LEU A 18 3.44 -10.59 -4.09
N ILE A 19 2.76 -10.15 -5.15
CA ILE A 19 3.22 -9.03 -5.98
C ILE A 19 3.28 -7.75 -5.14
N ALA A 20 2.25 -7.46 -4.35
CA ALA A 20 2.21 -6.31 -3.47
C ALA A 20 3.30 -6.37 -2.39
N LEU A 21 3.55 -7.55 -1.81
CA LEU A 21 4.61 -7.80 -0.83
C LEU A 21 5.99 -7.42 -1.40
N ILE A 22 6.30 -7.90 -2.59
CA ILE A 22 7.57 -7.57 -3.27
C ILE A 22 7.66 -6.05 -3.48
N GLY A 23 6.58 -5.43 -3.97
CA GLY A 23 6.52 -3.99 -4.17
C GLY A 23 6.76 -3.19 -2.87
N PHE A 24 6.10 -3.55 -1.78
CA PHE A 24 6.25 -2.86 -0.49
C PHE A 24 7.64 -3.05 0.12
N ILE A 25 8.27 -4.22 -0.04
CA ILE A 25 9.65 -4.44 0.37
C ILE A 25 10.59 -3.52 -0.41
N LEU A 26 10.45 -3.47 -1.74
CA LEU A 26 11.30 -2.63 -2.59
C LEU A 26 11.15 -1.14 -2.25
N VAL A 27 9.91 -0.67 -2.07
CA VAL A 27 9.64 0.72 -1.67
C VAL A 27 10.18 1.00 -0.26
N GLY A 28 9.97 0.09 0.69
CA GLY A 28 10.48 0.23 2.06
C GLY A 28 12.01 0.31 2.11
N LEU A 29 12.71 -0.51 1.31
CA LEU A 29 14.16 -0.44 1.16
C LEU A 29 14.61 0.87 0.50
N ALA A 30 13.89 1.35 -0.52
CA ALA A 30 14.19 2.64 -1.15
C ALA A 30 14.05 3.81 -0.16
N PHE A 31 13.03 3.78 0.70
CA PHE A 31 12.89 4.76 1.79
C PHE A 31 14.05 4.70 2.77
N LEU A 32 14.48 3.49 3.16
CA LEU A 32 15.56 3.30 4.13
C LEU A 32 16.92 3.78 3.58
N ILE A 33 17.22 3.50 2.31
CA ILE A 33 18.52 3.77 1.69
C ILE A 33 18.60 5.20 1.16
N THR A 34 17.51 5.72 0.58
CA THR A 34 17.46 7.01 -0.11
C THR A 34 16.32 7.91 0.40
N PRO A 35 16.33 8.27 1.69
CA PRO A 35 15.24 9.03 2.32
C PRO A 35 14.98 10.39 1.66
N HIS A 36 16.04 11.07 1.26
CA HIS A 36 16.00 12.40 0.64
C HIS A 36 15.21 12.45 -0.68
N LEU A 37 15.09 11.31 -1.40
CA LEU A 37 14.29 11.24 -2.63
C LEU A 37 12.78 11.34 -2.34
N PHE A 38 12.35 11.00 -1.13
CA PHE A 38 10.95 11.00 -0.72
C PHE A 38 10.60 12.20 0.16
N THR A 39 11.55 12.66 0.98
CA THR A 39 11.35 13.80 1.89
C THR A 39 11.78 15.13 1.28
N GLY A 40 12.58 15.13 0.20
CA GLY A 40 13.13 16.34 -0.41
C GLY A 40 14.22 17.05 0.42
N GLU A 41 14.45 16.59 1.66
CA GLU A 41 15.41 17.17 2.60
C GLU A 41 16.29 16.07 3.23
N ASN A 42 17.52 16.45 3.59
CA ASN A 42 18.38 15.62 4.44
C ASN A 42 17.75 15.49 5.84
N ILE A 43 17.78 14.29 6.41
CA ILE A 43 17.14 14.00 7.70
C ILE A 43 17.78 14.87 8.81
N ALA A 44 17.08 15.92 9.23
CA ALA A 44 17.41 16.78 10.38
C ALA A 44 16.14 17.09 11.20
N GLY A 45 16.25 17.04 12.54
CA GLY A 45 15.17 17.44 13.45
C GLY A 45 13.84 16.71 13.20
N GLY A 46 12.74 17.47 13.02
CA GLY A 46 11.38 16.95 12.83
C GLY A 46 11.19 16.01 11.63
N SER A 47 12.06 16.06 10.62
CA SER A 47 12.02 15.15 9.47
C SER A 47 12.33 13.69 9.84
N ALA A 48 13.06 13.45 10.94
CA ALA A 48 13.36 12.08 11.41
C ALA A 48 12.13 11.34 11.94
N LEU A 49 11.21 12.06 12.59
CA LEU A 49 9.96 11.49 13.08
C LEU A 49 9.04 11.10 11.92
N TRP A 50 8.87 12.00 10.95
CA TRP A 50 8.10 11.72 9.72
C TRP A 50 8.68 10.55 8.93
N HIS A 51 10.01 10.45 8.86
CA HIS A 51 10.69 9.36 8.21
C HIS A 51 10.44 8.02 8.93
N SER A 52 10.60 8.00 10.26
CA SER A 52 10.34 6.81 11.08
C SER A 52 8.89 6.33 10.97
N LEU A 53 7.93 7.27 10.93
CA LEU A 53 6.53 6.95 10.76
C LEU A 53 6.23 6.34 9.37
N SER A 54 6.90 6.85 8.33
CA SER A 54 6.78 6.31 6.97
C SER A 54 7.31 4.87 6.88
N ILE A 55 8.45 4.57 7.53
CA ILE A 55 9.00 3.21 7.63
C ILE A 55 8.05 2.29 8.41
N ALA A 56 7.51 2.75 9.53
CA ALA A 56 6.56 1.97 10.33
C ALA A 56 5.29 1.64 9.53
N PHE A 57 4.76 2.60 8.78
CA PHE A 57 3.63 2.39 7.89
C PHE A 57 3.96 1.37 6.79
N MET A 58 5.11 1.52 6.10
CA MET A 58 5.53 0.56 5.08
C MET A 58 5.73 -0.85 5.62
N SER A 59 6.30 -0.97 6.82
CA SER A 59 6.43 -2.26 7.51
C SER A 59 5.06 -2.89 7.80
N THR A 60 4.10 -2.08 8.22
CA THR A 60 2.73 -2.53 8.51
C THR A 60 2.04 -3.07 7.27
N VAL A 61 2.04 -2.33 6.15
CA VAL A 61 1.41 -2.80 4.90
C VAL A 61 2.13 -4.01 4.30
N THR A 62 3.45 -4.11 4.49
CA THR A 62 4.26 -5.28 4.12
C THR A 62 3.82 -6.52 4.90
N ILE A 63 3.65 -6.40 6.21
CA ILE A 63 3.18 -7.50 7.06
C ILE A 63 1.76 -7.92 6.67
N ILE A 64 0.87 -6.97 6.40
CA ILE A 64 -0.48 -7.30 5.92
C ILE A 64 -0.42 -8.09 4.61
N ALA A 65 0.36 -7.63 3.63
CA ALA A 65 0.53 -8.34 2.36
C ALA A 65 1.11 -9.76 2.56
N LEU A 66 2.08 -9.91 3.47
CA LEU A 66 2.63 -11.22 3.83
C LEU A 66 1.58 -12.15 4.44
N LEU A 67 0.80 -11.67 5.42
CA LEU A 67 -0.24 -12.47 6.08
C LEU A 67 -1.29 -12.94 5.06
N VAL A 68 -1.77 -12.04 4.20
CA VAL A 68 -2.74 -12.39 3.15
C VAL A 68 -2.13 -13.37 2.13
N ALA A 69 -0.85 -13.21 1.76
CA ALA A 69 -0.17 -14.16 0.88
C ALA A 69 -0.07 -15.58 1.49
N LEU A 70 0.28 -15.67 2.78
CA LEU A 70 0.42 -16.94 3.48
C LEU A 70 -0.93 -17.67 3.57
N ASN A 71 -1.97 -17.00 4.07
CA ASN A 71 -3.29 -17.59 4.20
C ASN A 71 -4.41 -16.59 3.86
N PRO A 72 -4.78 -16.45 2.57
CA PRO A 72 -5.73 -15.44 2.14
C PRO A 72 -7.13 -15.66 2.73
N ARG A 73 -7.53 -16.92 2.96
CA ARG A 73 -8.82 -17.28 3.55
C ARG A 73 -9.01 -16.81 5.00
N ILE A 74 -7.92 -16.72 5.75
CA ILE A 74 -7.96 -16.28 7.16
C ILE A 74 -7.75 -14.77 7.25
N TYR A 75 -6.84 -14.22 6.44
CA TYR A 75 -6.37 -12.85 6.59
C TYR A 75 -7.01 -11.84 5.64
N TRP A 76 -7.98 -12.24 4.79
CA TRP A 76 -8.72 -11.30 3.94
C TRP A 76 -9.34 -10.11 4.69
N PRO A 77 -9.75 -10.17 5.98
CA PRO A 77 -10.26 -9.00 6.66
C PRO A 77 -9.22 -7.87 6.76
N MET A 78 -7.92 -8.21 6.72
CA MET A 78 -6.81 -7.26 6.73
C MET A 78 -6.69 -6.44 5.42
N LEU A 79 -7.43 -6.81 4.37
CA LEU A 79 -7.55 -5.98 3.17
C LEU A 79 -8.23 -4.65 3.45
N LEU A 80 -9.12 -4.57 4.45
CA LEU A 80 -9.80 -3.34 4.83
C LEU A 80 -8.85 -2.28 5.41
N PRO A 81 -8.04 -2.56 6.47
CA PRO A 81 -7.07 -1.59 6.95
C PRO A 81 -6.00 -1.25 5.89
N LEU A 82 -5.62 -2.21 5.03
CA LEU A 82 -4.73 -1.93 3.89
C LEU A 82 -5.36 -0.92 2.92
N ALA A 83 -6.62 -1.13 2.55
CA ALA A 83 -7.36 -0.24 1.66
C ALA A 83 -7.46 1.17 2.25
N ILE A 84 -7.86 1.29 3.51
CA ILE A 84 -7.99 2.58 4.22
C ILE A 84 -6.64 3.30 4.26
N GLY A 85 -5.57 2.60 4.65
CA GLY A 85 -4.23 3.19 4.72
C GLY A 85 -3.75 3.71 3.38
N LYS A 86 -3.94 2.92 2.31
CA LYS A 86 -3.51 3.29 0.95
C LYS A 86 -4.35 4.40 0.33
N LEU A 87 -5.67 4.39 0.53
CA LEU A 87 -6.53 5.49 0.10
C LEU A 87 -6.20 6.80 0.84
N THR A 88 -5.92 6.72 2.14
CA THR A 88 -5.52 7.90 2.93
C THR A 88 -4.20 8.48 2.41
N SER A 89 -3.19 7.62 2.17
CA SER A 89 -1.92 8.02 1.54
C SER A 89 -2.13 8.66 0.16
N SER A 90 -3.03 8.10 -0.65
CA SER A 90 -3.38 8.63 -1.98
C SER A 90 -3.99 10.03 -1.91
N ILE A 91 -4.94 10.27 -1.00
CA ILE A 91 -5.61 11.56 -0.83
C ILE A 91 -4.61 12.61 -0.33
N ILE A 92 -3.79 12.26 0.67
CA ILE A 92 -2.80 13.18 1.24
C ILE A 92 -1.75 13.57 0.20
N SER A 93 -1.24 12.60 -0.57
CA SER A 93 -0.26 12.89 -1.63
C SER A 93 -0.85 13.72 -2.77
N LEU A 94 -2.11 13.49 -3.15
CA LEU A 94 -2.81 14.32 -4.14
C LEU A 94 -3.01 15.75 -3.64
N TYR A 95 -3.42 15.90 -2.38
CA TYR A 95 -3.61 17.20 -1.74
C TYR A 95 -2.31 18.01 -1.77
N TRP A 96 -1.20 17.42 -1.32
CA TRP A 96 0.09 18.10 -1.30
C TRP A 96 0.62 18.39 -2.71
N TYR A 97 0.42 17.49 -3.67
CA TYR A 97 0.72 17.77 -5.07
C TYR A 97 -0.06 18.98 -5.60
N SER A 98 -1.35 19.10 -5.27
CA SER A 98 -2.18 20.23 -5.72
C SER A 98 -1.80 21.57 -5.07
N MET A 99 -1.25 21.53 -3.85
CA MET A 99 -0.87 22.72 -3.07
C MET A 99 0.56 23.19 -3.38
N LEU A 100 1.47 22.26 -3.65
CA LEU A 100 2.87 22.53 -3.95
C LEU A 100 3.04 22.53 -5.48
N ALA A 101 2.67 23.63 -6.13
CA ALA A 101 2.69 23.80 -7.58
C ALA A 101 4.13 23.93 -8.15
N SER A 102 4.96 22.88 -8.01
CA SER A 102 6.28 22.78 -8.65
C SER A 102 6.43 21.47 -9.43
N MET A 103 7.08 21.52 -10.60
CA MET A 103 7.31 20.34 -11.46
C MET A 103 8.13 19.24 -10.79
N THR A 104 8.83 19.56 -9.70
CA THR A 104 9.61 18.63 -8.87
C THR A 104 8.76 17.66 -8.04
N HIS A 105 7.43 17.83 -7.99
CA HIS A 105 6.53 17.01 -7.17
C HIS A 105 5.74 15.95 -7.94
N THR A 106 6.13 15.61 -9.17
CA THR A 106 5.53 14.51 -9.95
C THR A 106 5.53 13.17 -9.21
N MET A 107 6.47 12.96 -8.28
CA MET A 107 6.50 11.78 -7.40
C MET A 107 5.30 11.70 -6.46
N LEU A 108 4.76 12.83 -6.00
CA LEU A 108 3.55 12.86 -5.17
C LEU A 108 2.30 12.44 -5.96
N LEU A 109 2.20 12.91 -7.21
CA LEU A 109 1.13 12.49 -8.12
C LEU A 109 1.22 11.00 -8.43
N LEU A 110 2.42 10.50 -8.76
CA LEU A 110 2.63 9.08 -9.05
C LEU A 110 2.27 8.22 -7.82
N ASN A 111 2.72 8.62 -6.62
CA ASN A 111 2.37 7.95 -5.39
C ASN A 111 0.85 7.95 -5.16
N SER A 112 0.19 9.08 -5.42
CA SER A 112 -1.27 9.18 -5.29
C SER A 112 -2.00 8.18 -6.18
N ILE A 113 -1.59 8.08 -7.45
CA ILE A 113 -2.21 7.15 -8.42
C ILE A 113 -1.96 5.70 -7.99
N VAL A 114 -0.72 5.37 -7.63
CA VAL A 114 -0.35 3.99 -7.25
C VAL A 114 -1.06 3.57 -5.96
N ASP A 115 -0.96 4.35 -4.89
CA ASP A 115 -1.61 4.03 -3.62
C ASP A 115 -3.13 4.06 -3.74
N GLY A 116 -3.69 4.96 -4.56
CA GLY A 116 -5.13 5.01 -4.83
C GLY A 116 -5.61 3.73 -5.52
N SER A 117 -4.87 3.27 -6.53
CA SER A 117 -5.15 2.03 -7.25
C SER A 117 -5.08 0.82 -6.32
N ILE A 118 -4.03 0.72 -5.51
CA ILE A 118 -3.88 -0.36 -4.53
C ILE A 118 -5.03 -0.33 -3.51
N GLY A 119 -5.38 0.86 -3.02
CA GLY A 119 -6.48 1.04 -2.07
C GLY A 119 -7.83 0.60 -2.63
N VAL A 120 -8.15 0.99 -3.86
CA VAL A 120 -9.38 0.58 -4.55
C VAL A 120 -9.40 -0.92 -4.81
N ILE A 121 -8.30 -1.50 -5.30
CA ILE A 121 -8.19 -2.94 -5.56
C ILE A 121 -8.38 -3.72 -4.25
N ALA A 122 -7.70 -3.33 -3.17
CA ALA A 122 -7.84 -3.97 -1.87
C ALA A 122 -9.28 -3.90 -1.33
N LEU A 123 -9.96 -2.76 -1.51
CA LEU A 123 -11.36 -2.60 -1.11
C LEU A 123 -12.30 -3.49 -1.95
N LEU A 124 -12.11 -3.55 -3.26
CA LEU A 124 -12.88 -4.43 -4.14
C LEU A 124 -12.68 -5.90 -3.77
N LEU A 125 -11.44 -6.32 -3.53
CA LEU A 125 -11.12 -7.68 -3.09
C LEU A 125 -11.72 -7.99 -1.73
N TYR A 126 -11.76 -7.03 -0.79
CA TYR A 126 -12.45 -7.19 0.49
C TYR A 126 -13.96 -7.41 0.31
N ILE A 127 -14.61 -6.61 -0.53
CA ILE A 127 -16.05 -6.74 -0.81
C ILE A 127 -16.37 -8.07 -1.48
N ILE A 128 -15.51 -8.53 -2.39
CA ILE A 128 -15.68 -9.83 -3.08
C ILE A 128 -15.43 -10.98 -2.10
N ALA A 129 -14.39 -10.90 -1.27
CA ALA A 129 -14.05 -11.93 -0.27
C ALA A 129 -15.21 -12.17 0.71
N ARG A 130 -15.93 -11.12 1.13
CA ARG A 130 -17.15 -11.22 1.94
C ARG A 130 -18.25 -12.10 1.35
N ARG A 131 -18.26 -12.33 0.03
CA ARG A 131 -19.26 -13.19 -0.62
C ARG A 131 -18.95 -14.68 -0.46
N PHE A 132 -17.72 -15.01 -0.06
CA PHE A 132 -17.22 -16.37 0.11
C PHE A 132 -16.99 -16.72 1.60
N GLU A 133 -17.44 -15.84 2.51
CA GLU A 133 -17.57 -16.09 3.96
C GLU A 133 -18.90 -16.82 4.23
#